data_AF-A0A183M471-F1
#
_entry.id   AF-A0A183M471-F1
#
_cell.length_a   1.000
_cell.length_b   1.000
_cell.length_c   1.000
_cell.angle_alpha   90.00
_cell.angle_beta   90.00
_cell.angle_gamma   90.00
#
_symmetry.space_group_name_H-M   'P 1'
#
loop_
_entity.id
_entity.type
_entity.pdbx_description
1 polymer ?
#
loop_
_entity_poly.entity_id
_entity_poly.type
_entity_poly.pdbx_seq_one_letter_code
_entity_poly.pdbx_strand_id
1 'polypeptide(L)'
;FLSNQSDPEWYELHLSVKDYCFGRTDRLVGVTVLSLSRALNLGATPIRLPLGRRLHFTETGWTVLRVLSQRVNTDDVAREFVRAKSEYRAPTENDNIVSVAQ
;
A
#
# COMPACT_ATOMS: atom_id res chain seq x y z
N PHE A 1 15.58 8.78 13.70
CA PHE A 1 14.31 9.42 14.09
C PHE A 1 13.60 9.84 12.82
N LEU A 2 12.33 9.44 12.65
CA LEU A 2 11.43 10.08 11.68
C LEU A 2 11.54 11.60 11.94
N SER A 3 11.56 12.41 10.88
CA SER A 3 12.01 13.80 10.87
C SER A 3 11.67 14.60 12.16
N ASN A 4 12.64 15.39 12.61
CA ASN A 4 12.72 16.06 13.92
C ASN A 4 11.65 17.15 14.20
N GLN A 5 10.44 17.05 13.63
CA GLN A 5 9.44 18.13 13.58
C GLN A 5 7.97 17.66 13.66
N SER A 6 7.65 16.36 13.57
CA SER A 6 6.25 15.92 13.46
C SER A 6 5.94 14.75 14.37
N ASP A 7 4.80 14.84 15.06
CA ASP A 7 4.32 13.78 15.92
C ASP A 7 4.22 12.48 15.12
N PRO A 8 4.72 11.35 15.66
CA PRO A 8 4.69 10.07 14.97
C PRO A 8 3.26 9.65 14.58
N GLU A 9 2.23 10.20 15.25
CA GLU A 9 0.82 9.96 14.96
C GLU A 9 0.36 10.33 13.55
N TRP A 10 1.06 11.25 12.88
CA TRP A 10 0.75 11.73 11.53
C TRP A 10 1.26 10.82 10.42
N TYR A 11 2.02 9.79 10.79
CA TYR A 11 2.63 8.86 9.87
C TYR A 11 1.82 7.58 9.72
N GLU A 12 1.94 7.00 8.54
CA GLU A 12 1.39 5.69 8.23
C GLU A 12 2.50 4.77 7.75
N LEU A 13 2.47 3.52 8.20
CA LEU A 13 3.31 2.46 7.70
C LEU A 13 2.57 1.71 6.60
N HIS A 14 3.08 1.76 5.37
CA HIS A 14 2.61 0.92 4.28
C HIS A 14 3.42 -0.37 4.25
N LEU A 15 2.73 -1.50 4.43
CA LEU A 15 3.31 -2.84 4.41
C LEU A 15 2.89 -3.54 3.12
N SER A 16 3.86 -4.08 2.38
CA SER A 16 3.64 -4.91 1.21
C SER A 16 4.34 -6.26 1.39
N VAL A 17 3.59 -7.35 1.16
CA VAL A 17 4.13 -8.71 1.21
C VAL A 17 4.27 -9.20 -0.22
N LYS A 18 5.47 -9.61 -0.59
CA LYS A 18 5.77 -10.11 -1.92
C LYS A 18 6.36 -11.52 -1.86
N ASP A 19 5.95 -12.33 -2.82
CA ASP A 19 6.49 -13.65 -3.10
C ASP A 19 7.70 -13.47 -4.01
N TYR A 20 8.89 -13.68 -3.45
CA TYR A 20 10.16 -13.54 -4.13
C TYR A 20 10.37 -14.69 -5.11
N CYS A 21 10.82 -14.38 -6.32
CA CYS A 21 11.14 -15.40 -7.31
C CYS A 21 12.36 -15.02 -8.13
N PHE A 22 13.34 -15.91 -8.16
CA PHE A 22 14.63 -15.66 -8.81
C PHE A 22 14.52 -15.35 -10.32
N GLY A 23 13.50 -15.86 -11.02
CA GLY A 23 13.36 -15.75 -12.48
C GLY A 23 12.31 -14.75 -12.98
N ARG A 24 11.65 -14.00 -12.09
CA ARG A 24 10.60 -13.03 -12.45
C ARG A 24 10.62 -11.85 -11.47
N THR A 25 9.79 -10.85 -11.72
CA THR A 25 9.55 -9.80 -10.73
C THR A 25 8.79 -10.35 -9.52
N ASP A 26 9.14 -9.86 -8.34
CA ASP A 26 8.48 -10.21 -7.08
C ASP A 26 6.98 -9.99 -7.18
N ARG A 27 6.22 -11.02 -6.84
CA ARG A 27 4.77 -10.99 -6.98
C ARG A 27 4.12 -10.47 -5.70
N LEU A 28 3.33 -9.41 -5.79
CA LEU A 28 2.58 -8.91 -4.65
C LEU A 28 1.51 -9.91 -4.16
N VAL A 29 1.65 -10.35 -2.90
CA VAL A 29 0.71 -11.25 -2.20
C VAL A 29 -0.42 -10.44 -1.55
N GLY A 30 -0.09 -9.26 -1.02
CA GLY A 30 -1.06 -8.31 -0.50
C GLY A 30 -0.42 -7.10 0.16
N VAL A 31 -1.27 -6.12 0.48
CA VAL A 31 -0.88 -4.83 1.06
C VAL A 31 -1.76 -4.47 2.25
N THR A 32 -1.21 -3.72 3.20
CA THR A 32 -1.97 -3.13 4.30
C THR A 32 -1.31 -1.83 4.77
N VAL A 33 -2.09 -0.96 5.41
CA VAL A 33 -1.60 0.27 6.02
C VAL A 33 -1.89 0.24 7.52
N LEU A 34 -0.93 0.70 8.31
CA LEU A 34 -1.07 0.90 9.75
C LEU A 34 -0.74 2.36 10.08
N SER A 35 -1.72 3.11 10.60
CA SER A 35 -1.43 4.42 11.18
C SER A 35 -0.59 4.24 12.44
N LEU A 36 0.46 5.05 12.59
CA LEU A 36 1.32 4.99 13.76
C LEU A 36 0.60 5.46 15.02
N SER A 37 -0.39 6.35 14.92
CA SER A 37 -1.25 6.69 16.06
C SER A 37 -1.93 5.45 16.63
N ARG A 38 -2.47 4.59 15.75
CA ARG A 38 -3.05 3.30 16.14
C ARG A 38 -2.01 2.37 16.75
N ALA A 39 -0.82 2.28 16.15
CA ALA A 39 0.25 1.44 16.67
C ALA A 39 0.70 1.87 18.07
N LEU A 40 0.88 3.17 18.30
CA LEU A 40 1.27 3.75 19.58
C LEU A 40 0.20 3.52 20.66
N ASN A 41 -1.08 3.66 20.30
CA ASN A 41 -2.21 3.39 21.20
C ASN A 41 -2.28 1.92 21.66
N LEU A 42 -1.88 0.97 20.80
CA LEU A 42 -1.87 -0.46 21.12
C LEU A 42 -0.62 -0.90 21.92
N GLY A 43 0.42 -0.07 21.99
CA GLY A 43 1.66 -0.37 22.70
C GLY A 43 2.33 -1.65 22.19
N ALA A 44 2.80 -2.50 23.11
CA ALA A 44 3.46 -3.78 22.79
C ALA A 44 2.48 -4.92 22.43
N THR A 45 1.19 -4.63 22.26
CA THR A 45 0.17 -5.63 21.96
C THR A 45 0.32 -6.12 20.51
N PRO A 46 0.29 -7.44 20.24
CA PRO A 46 0.36 -7.95 18.88
C PRO A 46 -0.85 -7.49 18.06
N ILE A 47 -0.58 -6.80 16.94
CA ILE A 47 -1.58 -6.36 15.97
C ILE A 47 -1.62 -7.35 14.80
N ARG A 48 -2.83 -7.79 14.41
CA ARG A 48 -3.06 -8.49 13.14
C ARG A 48 -3.64 -7.51 12.13
N LEU A 49 -3.05 -7.45 10.95
CA LEU A 49 -3.52 -6.63 9.83
C LEU A 49 -3.89 -7.53 8.66
N PRO A 50 -5.15 -7.51 8.18
CA PRO A 50 -5.53 -8.27 7.01
C PRO A 50 -4.81 -7.71 5.77
N LEU A 51 -4.20 -8.58 4.98
CA LEU A 51 -3.58 -8.19 3.72
C LEU A 51 -4.65 -8.12 2.62
N GLY A 52 -4.86 -6.92 2.09
CA GLY A 52 -5.78 -6.68 0.99
C GLY A 52 -5.14 -6.88 -0.38
N ARG A 53 -5.99 -7.03 -1.41
CA ARG A 53 -5.55 -7.04 -2.82
C ARG A 53 -5.05 -5.67 -3.29
N ARG A 54 -5.61 -4.60 -2.74
CA ARG A 54 -5.27 -3.20 -3.02
C ARG A 54 -5.52 -2.37 -1.77
N LEU A 55 -4.84 -1.25 -1.65
CA LEU A 55 -5.18 -0.23 -0.68
C LEU A 55 -6.54 0.39 -0.98
N HIS A 56 -7.37 0.50 0.06
CA HIS A 56 -8.61 1.27 0.00
C HIS A 56 -8.30 2.71 0.36
N PHE A 57 -8.74 3.63 -0.49
CA PHE A 57 -8.59 5.07 -0.28
C PHE A 57 -9.95 5.71 -0.06
N THR A 58 -9.99 6.69 0.83
CA THR A 58 -11.12 7.61 0.97
C THR A 58 -11.24 8.48 -0.29
N GLU A 59 -12.39 9.15 -0.46
CA GLU A 59 -12.60 10.12 -1.54
C GLU A 59 -11.51 11.21 -1.57
N THR A 60 -11.08 11.69 -0.41
CA THR A 60 -9.97 12.62 -0.26
C THR A 60 -8.65 12.01 -0.76
N GLY A 61 -8.34 10.76 -0.37
CA GLY A 61 -7.17 10.04 -0.84
C GLY A 61 -7.16 9.84 -2.35
N TRP A 62 -8.31 9.53 -2.95
CA TRP A 62 -8.46 9.44 -4.40
C TRP A 62 -8.23 10.78 -5.11
N THR A 63 -8.74 11.87 -4.55
CA THR A 63 -8.55 13.21 -5.10
C THR A 63 -7.07 13.60 -5.07
N VAL A 64 -6.37 13.36 -3.95
CA VAL A 64 -4.92 13.58 -3.83
C VAL A 64 -4.17 12.75 -4.87
N LEU A 65 -4.48 11.45 -4.99
CA LEU A 65 -3.84 10.60 -6.00
C LEU A 65 -4.04 11.11 -7.41
N ARG A 66 -5.25 11.59 -7.76
CA ARG A 66 -5.54 12.16 -9.08
C ARG A 66 -4.72 13.41 -9.37
N VAL A 67 -4.59 14.32 -8.39
CA VAL A 67 -3.78 15.55 -8.52
C VAL A 67 -2.30 15.22 -8.65
N LEU A 68 -1.77 14.32 -7.80
CA LEU A 68 -0.36 13.93 -7.85
C LEU A 68 -0.02 13.14 -9.12
N SER A 69 -0.97 12.39 -9.66
CA SER A 69 -0.81 11.67 -10.94
C SER A 69 -0.53 12.61 -12.11
N GLN A 70 -0.98 13.86 -12.05
CA GLN A 70 -0.68 14.86 -13.09
C GLN A 70 0.76 15.40 -13.00
N ARG A 71 1.45 15.17 -11.88
CA ARG A 71 2.80 15.71 -11.60
C ARG A 71 3.92 14.67 -11.69
N VAL A 72 3.61 13.42 -12.04
CA VAL A 72 4.58 12.31 -12.05
C VAL A 72 5.76 12.53 -13.01
N ASN A 73 5.61 13.40 -14.02
CA ASN A 73 6.68 13.70 -14.98
C ASN A 73 7.61 14.82 -14.51
N THR A 74 7.19 15.62 -13.52
CA THR A 74 7.91 16.82 -13.06
C THR A 74 8.34 16.75 -11.59
N ASP A 75 7.72 15.89 -10.79
CA ASP A 75 7.99 15.73 -9.36
C ASP A 75 8.22 14.24 -9.04
N ASP A 76 9.46 13.92 -8.66
CA ASP A 76 9.88 12.56 -8.30
C ASP A 76 9.18 12.06 -7.03
N VAL A 77 8.87 12.96 -6.09
CA VAL A 77 8.14 12.61 -4.86
C VAL A 77 6.71 12.22 -5.21
N ALA A 78 6.07 12.99 -6.09
CA ALA A 78 4.73 12.66 -6.58
C ALA A 78 4.72 11.32 -7.34
N ARG A 79 5.75 11.04 -8.16
CA ARG A 79 5.91 9.78 -8.88
C ARG A 79 5.99 8.59 -7.93
N GLU A 80 6.89 8.64 -6.94
CA GLU A 80 7.04 7.54 -5.99
C GLU A 80 5.80 7.38 -5.10
N PHE A 81 5.14 8.47 -4.71
CA PHE A 81 3.89 8.40 -3.95
C PHE A 81 2.78 7.70 -4.74
N VAL A 82 2.55 8.10 -5.99
CA VAL A 82 1.53 7.51 -6.86
C VAL A 82 1.87 6.04 -7.13
N ARG A 83 3.13 5.71 -7.42
CA ARG A 83 3.59 4.33 -7.61
C ARG A 83 3.33 3.48 -6.38
N ALA A 84 3.75 3.93 -5.19
CA ALA A 84 3.58 3.19 -3.95
C ALA A 84 2.09 2.97 -3.61
N LYS A 85 1.22 3.96 -3.82
CA LYS A 85 -0.21 3.85 -3.50
C LYS A 85 -1.05 3.16 -4.58
N SER A 86 -0.53 3.00 -5.81
CA SER A 86 -1.23 2.33 -6.92
C SER A 86 -0.90 0.85 -7.08
N GLU A 87 0.05 0.33 -6.30
CA GLU A 87 0.41 -1.09 -6.32
C GLU A 87 -0.81 -1.96 -5.96
N TYR A 88 -1.03 -3.01 -6.75
CA TYR A 88 -2.15 -3.95 -6.55
C TYR A 88 -1.71 -5.38 -6.84
N ARG A 89 -2.32 -6.34 -6.15
CA ARG A 89 -2.11 -7.77 -6.42
C ARG A 89 -2.77 -8.13 -7.75
N ALA A 90 -1.94 -8.43 -8.74
CA ALA A 90 -2.39 -9.00 -10.00
C ALA A 90 -3.11 -10.34 -9.76
N PRO A 91 -4.23 -10.60 -10.46
CA PRO A 91 -4.88 -11.90 -10.40
C PRO A 91 -3.89 -12.99 -10.83
N THR A 92 -3.90 -14.11 -10.10
CA THR A 92 -3.17 -15.30 -10.55
C THR A 92 -3.86 -15.86 -11.78
N GLU A 93 -3.15 -16.51 -12.71
CA GLU A 93 -3.81 -17.34 -13.74
C GLU A 93 -4.78 -18.36 -13.10
N ASN A 94 -4.46 -18.85 -11.90
CA ASN A 94 -5.31 -19.74 -11.12
C ASN A 94 -6.61 -19.09 -10.57
N ASP A 95 -6.66 -17.75 -10.41
CA ASP A 95 -7.90 -17.07 -9.97
C ASP A 95 -8.93 -16.97 -11.11
N ASN A 96 -8.49 -17.02 -12.37
CA ASN A 96 -9.38 -16.98 -13.53
C ASN A 96 -10.10 -18.31 -13.78
N ILE A 97 -9.56 -19.43 -13.30
CA ILE A 97 -10.17 -20.76 -13.49
C ILE A 97 -11.46 -20.90 -12.66
N VAL A 98 -11.52 -20.25 -11.50
CA VAL A 98 -12.70 -20.31 -10.61
C VAL A 98 -13.88 -19.51 -11.17
N SER A 99 -13.63 -18.49 -12.01
CA SER A 99 -14.70 -17.68 -12.63
C SER A 99 -15.31 -18.27 -13.91
N VAL A 100 -14.72 -19.33 -14.48
CA VAL A 100 -15.25 -19.99 -15.70
C VAL A 100 -16.11 -21.22 -15.35
N ALA A 101 -16.22 -21.57 -14.08
CA ALA A 101 -16.98 -22.72 -13.59
C ALA A 101 -18.36 -22.37 -12.99
N GLN A 102 -18.96 -21.24 -13.36
CA GLN A 102 -20.36 -20.91 -13.05
C GLN A 102 -21.17 -20.66 -14.33
#